data_AF-A0AA51F290-F1
#
_entry.id   AF-A0AA51F290-F1
#
_cell.length_a   1.000
_cell.length_b   1.000
_cell.length_c   1.000
_cell.angle_alpha   90.00
_cell.angle_beta   90.00
_cell.angle_gamma   90.00
#
_symmetry.space_group_name_H-M   'P 1'
#
loop_
_entity.id
_entity.type
_entity.pdbx_description
1 polymer ?
#
loop_
_entity_poly.entity_id
_entity_poly.type
_entity_poly.pdbx_seq_one_letter_code
_entity_poly.pdbx_strand_id
1 'polypeptide(L)' 'VAEEIEEHMLGWNIPEEHQDLVLDHWRNFPAVNKFWHFGLACIY' A
#
# COMPACT_ATOMS: atom_id res chain seq x y z
N VAL A 1 18.05 1.79 -0.71
CA VAL A 1 17.41 2.67 0.29
C VAL A 1 16.13 3.28 -0.26
N ALA A 2 16.15 4.00 -1.39
CA ALA A 2 14.91 4.53 -1.98
C ALA A 2 13.92 3.43 -2.44
N GLU A 3 14.44 2.39 -3.09
CA GLU A 3 13.65 1.26 -3.63
C GLU A 3 12.91 0.47 -2.53
N GLU A 4 13.58 0.19 -1.41
CA GLU A 4 13.00 -0.51 -0.25
C GLU A 4 11.90 0.32 0.44
N ILE A 5 12.02 1.66 0.41
CA ILE A 5 10.99 2.55 0.94
C ILE A 5 9.77 2.55 0.01
N GLU A 6 9.98 2.54 -1.30
CA GLU A 6 8.92 2.49 -2.32
C GLU A 6 8.08 1.20 -2.23
N GLU A 7 8.71 0.04 -2.03
CA GLU A 7 8.03 -1.26 -1.83
C GLU A 7 7.14 -1.30 -0.57
N HIS A 8 7.28 -0.31 0.31
CA HIS A 8 6.47 -0.15 1.51
C HIS A 8 5.41 0.96 1.39
N MET A 9 5.19 1.56 0.22
CA MET A 9 4.19 2.60 0.00
C MET A 9 2.92 2.06 -0.66
N LEU A 10 1.77 2.63 -0.34
CA LEU A 10 0.50 2.19 -0.91
C LEU A 10 0.48 2.43 -2.43
N GLY A 11 0.13 1.40 -3.21
CA GLY A 11 0.10 1.48 -4.68
C GLY A 11 1.42 1.17 -5.38
N TRP A 12 2.48 0.78 -4.64
CA TRP A 12 3.77 0.35 -5.21
C TRP A 12 3.66 -0.83 -6.19
N ASN A 13 2.69 -1.73 -5.97
CA ASN A 13 2.53 -2.96 -6.73
C ASN A 13 1.57 -2.82 -7.94
N ILE A 14 1.30 -1.59 -8.40
CA ILE A 14 0.33 -1.33 -9.48
C ILE A 14 1.10 -0.97 -10.75
N PRO A 15 0.77 -1.58 -11.91
CA PRO A 15 1.39 -1.23 -13.19
C PRO A 15 1.19 0.25 -13.51
N GLU A 16 2.14 0.90 -14.19
CA GLU A 16 2.04 2.32 -14.58
C GLU A 16 0.72 2.67 -15.28
N GLU A 17 0.17 1.73 -16.04
CA GLU A 17 -1.10 1.82 -16.78
C GLU A 17 -2.35 1.97 -15.89
N HIS A 18 -2.25 1.61 -14.61
CA HIS A 18 -3.34 1.60 -13.65
C HIS A 18 -3.06 2.48 -12.43
N GLN A 19 -2.01 3.28 -12.50
CA GLN A 19 -1.62 4.18 -11.42
C GLN A 19 -2.74 5.21 -11.12
N ASP A 20 -3.52 5.61 -12.11
CA ASP A 20 -4.70 6.47 -11.97
C ASP A 20 -5.78 5.93 -11.03
N LEU A 21 -5.83 4.61 -10.79
CA LEU A 21 -6.74 3.99 -9.83
C LEU A 21 -6.42 4.36 -8.38
N VAL A 22 -5.18 4.80 -8.11
CA VAL A 22 -4.75 5.28 -6.80
C VAL A 22 -4.53 6.77 -6.88
N LEU A 23 -5.36 7.55 -6.16
CA LEU A 23 -5.14 8.99 -6.08
C LEU A 23 -3.73 9.25 -5.51
N ASP A 24 -3.03 10.24 -6.07
CA ASP A 24 -1.67 10.61 -5.69
C ASP A 24 -1.50 10.85 -4.19
N HIS A 25 -2.55 11.33 -3.51
CA HIS A 25 -2.57 11.48 -2.06
C HIS A 25 -2.28 10.18 -1.33
N TRP A 26 -2.87 9.07 -1.79
CA TRP A 26 -2.78 7.77 -1.14
C TRP A 26 -1.41 7.10 -1.30
N ARG A 27 -0.63 7.47 -2.33
CA ARG A 27 0.72 6.92 -2.57
C ARG A 27 1.77 7.39 -1.56
N ASN A 28 1.47 8.41 -0.76
CA ASN A 28 2.35 8.90 0.31
C ASN A 28 2.14 8.17 1.64
N PHE A 29 1.27 7.16 1.68
CA PHE A 29 1.04 6.36 2.89
C PHE A 29 1.78 5.04 2.83
N PRO A 30 2.26 4.52 3.96
CA PRO A 30 2.83 3.18 4.01
C PRO A 30 1.74 2.14 3.72
N ALA A 31 2.11 1.10 2.98
CA ALA A 31 1.31 -0.08 2.75
C ALA A 31 0.96 -0.74 4.09
N VAL A 32 -0.32 -1.06 4.27
CA VAL A 32 -0.82 -1.65 5.51
C VAL A 32 -0.17 -3.03 5.70
N ASN A 33 0.38 -3.26 6.89
CA ASN A 33 0.97 -4.55 7.23
C ASN A 33 -0.11 -5.65 7.25
N LYS A 34 0.23 -6.82 6.69
CA LYS A 34 -0.56 -8.06 6.65
C LYS A 34 -1.25 -8.40 7.98
N PHE A 35 -0.58 -8.12 9.11
CA PHE A 35 -1.10 -8.36 10.46
C PHE A 35 -2.38 -7.60 10.80
N TRP A 36 -2.62 -6.44 10.20
CA TRP A 36 -3.87 -5.71 10.39
C TRP A 36 -5.08 -6.47 9.85
N HIS A 37 -4.92 -7.23 8.75
CA HIS A 37 -6.00 -8.06 8.24
C HIS A 37 -6.36 -9.18 9.22
N PHE A 38 -5.36 -9.81 9.84
CA PHE A 38 -5.59 -10.83 10.87
C PHE A 38 -6.23 -10.23 12.14
N GLY A 39 -5.76 -9.07 12.60
CA GLY A 39 -6.34 -8.38 13.75
C GLY A 39 -7.79 -7.96 13.53
N LEU A 40 -8.11 -7.40 12.34
CA LEU A 40 -9.47 -7.05 11.96
C LEU A 40 -10.37 -8.29 11.84
N ALA A 41 -9.84 -9.41 11.32
CA ALA A 41 -10.59 -10.65 11.24
C ALA A 41 -10.94 -11.25 12.61
N CYS A 42 -10.16 -10.98 13.66
CA CYS A 42 -10.47 -11.45 15.01
C CYS A 42 -11.56 -10.64 15.72
N ILE A 43 -11.86 -9.42 15.26
CA ILE A 43 -12.90 -8.55 15.85
C ILE A 43 -14.18 -8.47 15.00
N TYR A 44 -14.16 -9.05 13.80
CA TYR A 44 -15.32 -9.18 12.91
C TYR A 44 -16.15 -10.41 13.28
#